data_AF-A0A8K1CRW4-F1
#
_entry.id   AF-A0A8K1CRW4-F1
#
_cell.length_a   1.000
_cell.length_b   1.000
_cell.length_c   1.000
_cell.angle_alpha   90.00
_cell.angle_beta   90.00
_cell.angle_gamma   90.00
#
_symmetry.space_group_name_H-M   'P 1'
#
loop_
_entity.id
_entity.type
_entity.pdbx_description
1 polymer ?
#
loop_
_entity_poly.entity_id
_entity_poly.type
_entity_poly.pdbx_seq_one_letter_code
_entity_poly.pdbx_strand_id
1 'polypeptide(L)'
;MECELLSIEDAATLLANEAFCAAVDEIGRLSAVAQALSHPITSTELFVKHAAAQQQRLYLALLHGKVVGFLKTGVKHLFYITRKGEYVEMDPLCVLDFYVHEDCQRHGIGLLLFQQLLQTTNESPSRFAYDRPSPKLIAFLKKHAQLVDFFPQPNNFVVFDAYFQ
;
A
#
# COMPACT_ATOMS: atom_id res chain seq x y z
N MET A 1 -1.88 -13.81 19.28
CA MET A 1 -1.57 -12.37 19.15
C MET A 1 -2.81 -11.72 18.58
N GLU A 2 -3.49 -10.92 19.38
CA GLU A 2 -4.68 -10.20 18.95
C GLU A 2 -4.21 -8.93 18.24
N CYS A 3 -4.45 -8.85 16.93
CA CYS A 3 -4.10 -7.72 16.10
C CYS A 3 -5.41 -7.10 15.61
N GLU A 4 -5.62 -5.84 15.95
CA GLU A 4 -6.78 -5.08 15.50
C GLU A 4 -6.44 -4.43 14.15
N LEU A 5 -7.43 -4.34 13.26
CA LEU A 5 -7.30 -3.68 11.96
C LEU A 5 -8.28 -2.51 11.89
N LEU A 6 -7.79 -1.36 11.45
CA LEU A 6 -8.59 -0.15 11.26
C LEU A 6 -8.40 0.36 9.84
N SER A 7 -9.50 0.80 9.21
CA SER A 7 -9.45 1.46 7.90
C SER A 7 -9.76 2.96 8.09
N ILE A 8 -8.87 3.81 7.59
CA ILE A 8 -9.08 5.25 7.46
C ILE A 8 -9.40 5.52 6.00
N GLU A 9 -10.65 5.90 5.75
CA GLU A 9 -11.17 6.08 4.38
C GLU A 9 -10.99 7.49 3.85
N ASP A 10 -10.89 8.48 4.75
CA ASP A 10 -10.78 9.88 4.40
C ASP A 10 -10.00 10.69 5.43
N ALA A 11 -9.68 11.93 5.05
CA ALA A 11 -8.94 12.87 5.87
C ALA A 11 -9.68 13.22 7.18
N ALA A 12 -11.01 13.32 7.16
CA ALA A 12 -11.80 13.69 8.33
C ALA A 12 -11.69 12.63 9.43
N THR A 13 -11.73 11.36 9.04
CA THR A 13 -11.59 10.21 9.93
C THR A 13 -10.22 10.19 10.59
N LEU A 14 -9.15 10.48 9.85
CA LEU A 14 -7.80 10.57 10.42
C LEU A 14 -7.69 11.74 11.41
N LEU A 15 -8.09 12.93 10.98
CA LEU A 15 -7.96 14.17 11.75
C LEU A 15 -8.81 14.19 13.02
N ALA A 16 -9.86 13.37 13.10
CA ALA A 16 -10.65 13.19 14.31
C ALA A 16 -9.89 12.50 15.45
N ASN A 17 -8.72 11.90 15.19
CA ASN A 17 -7.92 11.21 16.19
C ASN A 17 -6.43 11.63 16.10
N GLU A 18 -6.04 12.57 16.97
CA GLU A 18 -4.66 13.10 17.03
C GLU A 18 -3.61 12.00 17.28
N ALA A 19 -3.95 10.97 18.05
CA ALA A 19 -3.04 9.85 18.32
C ALA A 19 -2.78 9.03 17.05
N PHE A 20 -3.78 8.87 16.18
CA PHE A 20 -3.59 8.23 14.88
C PHE A 20 -2.80 9.11 13.91
N CYS A 21 -3.01 10.42 13.90
CA CYS A 21 -2.17 11.33 13.12
C CYS A 21 -0.68 11.17 13.48
N ALA A 22 -0.36 11.24 14.78
CA ALA A 22 1.00 11.07 15.26
C ALA A 22 1.56 9.68 14.94
N ALA A 23 0.75 8.63 15.07
CA ALA A 23 1.15 7.27 14.75
C ALA A 23 1.42 7.07 13.24
N VAL A 24 0.59 7.65 12.37
CA VAL A 24 0.77 7.63 10.90
C VAL A 24 2.05 8.36 10.51
N ASP A 25 2.32 9.52 11.10
CA ASP A 25 3.54 10.28 10.83
C ASP A 25 4.80 9.49 11.23
N GLU A 26 4.78 8.88 12.42
CA GLU A 26 5.92 8.09 12.90
C GLU A 26 6.13 6.83 12.07
N ILE A 27 5.09 6.04 11.81
CA ILE A 27 5.25 4.81 11.03
C ILE A 27 5.57 5.08 9.56
N GLY A 28 5.09 6.20 9.02
CA GLY A 28 5.46 6.69 7.69
C GLY A 28 6.94 7.06 7.59
N ARG A 29 7.49 7.70 8.63
CA ARG A 29 8.94 7.96 8.75
C ARG A 29 9.74 6.66 8.82
N LEU A 30 9.30 5.69 9.61
CA LEU A 30 9.96 4.37 9.70
C LEU A 30 9.93 3.63 8.36
N SER A 31 8.79 3.65 7.66
CA SER A 31 8.68 3.10 6.29
C SER A 31 9.71 3.73 5.34
N ALA A 32 9.87 5.05 5.40
CA ALA A 32 10.85 5.78 4.60
C ALA A 32 12.29 5.29 4.84
N VAL A 33 12.66 5.14 6.12
CA VAL A 33 13.99 4.63 6.52
C VAL A 33 14.20 3.21 6.01
N ALA A 34 13.22 2.32 6.19
CA ALA A 34 13.29 0.93 5.75
C ALA A 34 13.39 0.77 4.22
N GLN A 35 12.88 1.75 3.47
CA GLN A 35 12.95 1.83 2.01
C GLN A 35 14.10 2.69 1.50
N ALA A 36 14.95 3.23 2.38
CA ALA A 36 16.06 4.15 2.06
C ALA A 36 15.61 5.39 1.26
N LEU A 37 14.43 5.94 1.58
CA LEU A 37 13.91 7.17 1.00
C LEU A 37 14.44 8.39 1.76
N SER A 38 14.68 9.50 1.05
CA SER A 38 15.12 10.76 1.68
C SER A 38 14.02 11.42 2.52
N HIS A 39 12.75 11.21 2.17
CA HIS A 39 11.59 11.75 2.85
C HIS A 39 10.46 10.71 2.91
N PRO A 40 9.59 10.76 3.93
CA PRO A 40 8.42 9.91 3.98
C PRO A 40 7.45 10.23 2.85
N ILE A 41 6.92 9.16 2.24
CA ILE A 41 5.85 9.25 1.23
C ILE A 41 4.46 9.08 1.86
N THR A 42 4.39 8.77 3.16
CA THR A 42 3.18 8.66 3.95
C THR A 42 3.32 9.51 5.21
N SER A 43 2.39 10.44 5.38
CA SER A 43 2.20 11.26 6.57
C SER A 43 0.74 11.73 6.61
N THR A 44 0.30 12.23 7.76
CA THR A 44 -1.01 12.88 7.92
C THR A 44 -1.18 14.01 6.91
N GLU A 45 -0.19 14.89 6.76
CA GLU A 45 -0.23 16.00 5.79
C GLU A 45 -0.41 15.50 4.35
N LEU A 46 0.39 14.51 3.93
CA LEU A 46 0.31 13.96 2.57
C LEU A 46 -1.02 13.25 2.32
N PHE A 47 -1.52 12.51 3.32
CA PHE A 47 -2.81 11.83 3.22
C PHE A 47 -3.94 12.84 3.08
N VAL A 48 -4.00 13.86 3.96
CA VAL A 48 -5.03 14.92 3.90
C VAL A 48 -5.02 15.62 2.55
N LYS A 49 -3.83 15.90 1.99
CA LYS A 49 -3.67 16.58 0.70
C LYS A 49 -4.18 15.75 -0.49
N HIS A 50 -4.09 14.42 -0.42
CA HIS A 50 -4.30 13.55 -1.58
C HIS A 50 -5.49 12.59 -1.47
N ALA A 51 -6.03 12.36 -0.28
CA ALA A 51 -7.03 11.33 -0.02
C ALA A 51 -8.27 11.45 -0.91
N ALA A 52 -8.88 12.63 -1.00
CA ALA A 52 -10.09 12.82 -1.80
C ALA A 52 -9.82 12.64 -3.31
N ALA A 53 -8.79 13.33 -3.84
CA ALA A 53 -8.50 13.34 -5.28
C ALA A 53 -7.99 11.99 -5.81
N GLN A 54 -7.33 11.20 -4.98
CA GLN A 54 -6.75 9.90 -5.37
C GLN A 54 -7.44 8.73 -4.69
N GLN A 55 -8.60 8.94 -4.04
CA GLN A 55 -9.31 7.92 -3.28
C GLN A 55 -8.38 7.14 -2.34
N GLN A 56 -7.45 7.85 -1.67
CA GLN A 56 -6.47 7.17 -0.83
C GLN A 56 -7.14 6.61 0.41
N ARG A 57 -6.66 5.44 0.84
CA ARG A 57 -7.07 4.79 2.09
C ARG A 57 -5.84 4.32 2.85
N LEU A 58 -5.92 4.33 4.17
CA LEU A 58 -4.92 3.73 5.05
C LEU A 58 -5.57 2.56 5.81
N TYR A 59 -4.92 1.41 5.77
CA TYR A 59 -5.24 0.28 6.62
C TYR A 59 -4.17 0.23 7.70
N LEU A 60 -4.55 0.31 8.97
CA LEU A 60 -3.64 0.30 10.12
C LEU A 60 -3.77 -1.02 10.86
N ALA A 61 -2.64 -1.57 11.30
CA ALA A 61 -2.57 -2.73 12.18
C ALA A 61 -2.13 -2.29 13.57
N LEU A 62 -2.91 -2.65 14.58
CA LEU A 62 -2.68 -2.28 15.96
C LEU A 62 -2.38 -3.51 16.81
N LEU A 63 -1.34 -3.42 17.64
CA LEU A 63 -1.03 -4.38 18.69
C LEU A 63 -1.06 -3.66 20.04
N HIS A 64 -1.92 -4.13 20.95
CA HIS A 64 -2.12 -3.52 22.27
C HIS A 64 -2.36 -2.00 22.18
N GLY A 65 -3.20 -1.58 21.22
CA GLY A 65 -3.53 -0.17 20.96
C GLY A 65 -2.45 0.66 20.27
N LYS A 66 -1.30 0.07 19.88
CA LYS A 66 -0.22 0.77 19.16
C LYS A 66 -0.21 0.38 17.69
N VAL A 67 -0.13 1.37 16.80
CA VAL A 67 0.05 1.12 15.36
C VAL A 67 1.42 0.51 15.12
N VAL A 68 1.45 -0.69 14.53
CA VAL A 68 2.67 -1.45 14.22
C VAL A 68 2.85 -1.74 12.74
N GLY A 69 1.85 -1.42 11.92
CA GLY A 69 1.91 -1.58 10.47
C GLY A 69 0.85 -0.75 9.79
N PHE A 70 1.08 -0.46 8.52
CA PHE A 70 0.06 0.13 7.66
C PHE A 70 0.21 -0.33 6.21
N LEU A 71 -0.89 -0.25 5.48
CA LEU A 71 -0.94 -0.35 4.03
C LEU A 71 -1.69 0.87 3.50
N LYS A 72 -1.10 1.58 2.54
CA LYS A 72 -1.70 2.74 1.88
C LYS A 72 -2.07 2.40 0.45
N THR A 73 -3.30 2.71 0.05
CA THR A 73 -3.74 2.61 -1.34
C THR A 73 -4.18 3.95 -1.90
N GLY A 74 -4.31 4.03 -3.23
CA GLY A 74 -4.96 5.13 -3.93
C GLY A 74 -4.95 4.91 -5.44
N VAL A 75 -5.87 5.56 -6.15
CA VAL A 75 -5.97 5.55 -7.60
C VAL A 75 -4.86 6.42 -8.20
N LYS A 76 -4.20 5.92 -9.25
CA LYS A 76 -3.18 6.65 -10.00
C LYS A 76 -3.46 6.52 -11.48
N HIS A 77 -3.34 7.64 -12.19
CA HIS A 77 -3.31 7.64 -13.64
C HIS A 77 -1.94 7.19 -14.14
N LEU A 78 -1.89 6.06 -14.85
CA LEU A 78 -0.66 5.43 -15.33
C LEU A 78 -0.68 5.32 -16.86
N PHE A 79 0.47 5.64 -17.47
CA PHE A 79 0.79 5.24 -18.84
C PHE A 79 1.54 3.90 -18.78
N TYR A 80 0.85 2.82 -19.16
CA TYR A 80 1.40 1.46 -19.20
C TYR A 80 1.87 1.13 -20.61
N ILE A 81 3.08 0.59 -20.72
CA ILE A 81 3.63 0.08 -21.99
C ILE A 81 3.34 -1.41 -22.06
N THR A 82 2.59 -1.82 -23.08
CA THR A 82 2.32 -3.24 -23.35
C THR A 82 3.57 -3.95 -23.86
N ARG A 83 3.57 -5.29 -23.82
CA ARG A 83 4.64 -6.10 -24.41
C ARG A 83 4.84 -5.88 -25.92
N LYS A 84 3.87 -5.28 -26.61
CA LYS A 84 3.95 -4.89 -28.03
C LYS A 84 4.55 -3.50 -28.24
N GLY A 85 4.84 -2.77 -27.17
CA GLY A 85 5.36 -1.40 -27.20
C GLY A 85 4.28 -0.32 -27.36
N GLU A 86 3.00 -0.66 -27.15
CA GLU A 86 1.88 0.27 -27.22
C GLU A 86 1.65 0.93 -25.86
N TYR A 87 1.22 2.19 -25.85
CA TYR A 87 0.83 2.88 -24.63
C TYR A 87 -0.66 2.68 -24.35
N VAL A 88 -0.98 2.35 -23.10
CA VAL A 88 -2.34 2.25 -22.58
C VAL A 88 -2.44 3.13 -21.35
N GLU A 89 -3.44 4.00 -21.33
CA GLU A 89 -3.82 4.78 -20.15
C GLU A 89 -4.74 3.95 -19.26
N MET A 90 -4.50 4.00 -17.95
CA MET A 90 -5.29 3.27 -16.96
C MET A 90 -5.27 3.99 -15.62
N ASP A 91 -6.37 3.86 -14.87
CA ASP A 91 -6.52 4.41 -13.51
C ASP A 91 -6.68 3.30 -12.46
N PRO A 92 -5.67 2.41 -12.27
CA PRO A 92 -5.78 1.32 -11.31
C PRO A 92 -5.77 1.83 -9.86
N LEU A 93 -6.42 1.07 -8.99
CA LEU A 93 -6.16 1.16 -7.56
C LEU A 93 -4.74 0.62 -7.29
N CYS A 94 -3.92 1.42 -6.62
CA CYS A 94 -2.52 1.12 -6.40
C CYS A 94 -2.23 0.86 -4.92
N VAL A 95 -1.31 -0.06 -4.63
CA VAL A 95 -0.61 -0.11 -3.34
C VAL A 95 0.56 0.87 -3.41
N LEU A 96 0.48 1.94 -2.60
CA LEU A 96 1.37 3.09 -2.67
C LEU A 96 2.47 3.06 -1.62
N ASP A 97 2.21 2.45 -0.47
CA ASP A 97 3.17 2.27 0.61
C ASP A 97 2.70 1.13 1.51
N PHE A 98 3.61 0.29 1.99
CA PHE A 98 3.25 -0.88 2.76
C PHE A 98 4.39 -1.28 3.69
N TYR A 99 4.12 -1.20 5.00
CA TYR A 99 5.14 -1.36 6.01
C TYR A 99 4.59 -2.00 7.28
N VAL A 100 5.43 -2.81 7.92
CA VAL A 100 5.21 -3.37 9.26
C VAL A 100 6.51 -3.16 10.02
N HIS A 101 6.41 -2.67 11.26
CA HIS A 101 7.55 -2.46 12.15
C HIS A 101 8.42 -3.73 12.23
N GLU A 102 9.74 -3.56 12.23
CA GLU A 102 10.72 -4.66 12.08
C GLU A 102 10.49 -5.79 13.08
N ASP A 103 10.31 -5.46 14.36
CA ASP A 103 10.04 -6.42 15.44
C ASP A 103 8.75 -7.23 15.23
N CYS A 104 7.84 -6.73 14.40
CA CYS A 104 6.56 -7.34 14.10
C CYS A 104 6.52 -7.99 12.69
N GLN A 105 7.57 -7.86 11.88
CA GLN A 105 7.64 -8.48 10.56
C GLN A 105 7.66 -10.01 10.66
N ARG A 106 7.15 -10.68 9.61
CA ARG A 106 7.08 -12.15 9.51
C ARG A 106 6.18 -12.86 10.53
N HIS A 107 5.36 -12.11 11.27
CA HIS A 107 4.34 -12.66 12.18
C HIS A 107 2.91 -12.64 11.60
N GLY A 108 2.76 -12.49 10.28
CA GLY A 108 1.45 -12.50 9.60
C GLY A 108 0.71 -11.16 9.51
N ILE A 109 1.18 -10.11 10.19
CA ILE A 109 0.52 -8.78 10.17
C ILE A 109 0.38 -8.20 8.77
N GLY A 110 1.43 -8.31 7.93
CA GLY A 110 1.35 -7.87 6.54
C GLY A 110 0.26 -8.62 5.76
N LEU A 111 0.08 -9.92 6.04
CA LEU A 111 -0.99 -10.70 5.41
C LEU A 111 -2.37 -10.23 5.88
N LEU A 112 -2.54 -9.92 7.17
CA LEU A 112 -3.79 -9.39 7.72
C LEU A 112 -4.16 -8.04 7.07
N LEU A 113 -3.22 -7.11 6.98
CA LEU A 113 -3.41 -5.83 6.29
C LEU A 113 -3.81 -6.02 4.82
N PHE A 114 -3.10 -6.93 4.13
CA PHE A 114 -3.39 -7.19 2.72
C PHE A 114 -4.76 -7.86 2.54
N GLN A 115 -5.13 -8.81 3.40
CA GLN A 115 -6.46 -9.43 3.39
C GLN A 115 -7.58 -8.41 3.62
N GLN A 116 -7.38 -7.45 4.53
CA GLN A 116 -8.34 -6.38 4.77
C GLN A 116 -8.53 -5.50 3.54
N LEU A 117 -7.45 -5.18 2.81
CA LEU A 117 -7.55 -4.51 1.52
C LEU A 117 -8.43 -5.31 0.56
N LEU A 118 -8.12 -6.61 0.35
CA LEU A 118 -8.87 -7.45 -0.60
C LEU A 118 -10.36 -7.57 -0.23
N GLN A 119 -10.67 -7.69 1.07
CA GLN A 119 -12.05 -7.76 1.56
C GLN A 119 -12.79 -6.44 1.34
N THR A 120 -12.11 -5.32 1.57
CA THR A 120 -12.69 -3.98 1.44
C THR A 120 -12.96 -3.61 -0.02
N THR A 121 -12.08 -4.01 -0.94
CA THR A 121 -12.23 -3.69 -2.37
C THR A 121 -13.00 -4.74 -3.14
N ASN A 122 -13.11 -5.96 -2.60
CA ASN A 122 -13.63 -7.14 -3.30
C ASN A 122 -12.89 -7.40 -4.63
N GLU A 123 -11.56 -7.27 -4.61
CA GLU A 123 -10.70 -7.41 -5.78
C GLU A 123 -9.65 -8.50 -5.56
N SER A 124 -9.16 -9.12 -6.63
CA SER A 124 -8.01 -10.01 -6.56
C SER A 124 -6.70 -9.22 -6.50
N PRO A 125 -5.63 -9.77 -5.90
CA PRO A 125 -4.31 -9.13 -5.90
C PRO A 125 -3.79 -8.70 -7.28
N SER A 126 -4.14 -9.46 -8.32
CA SER A 126 -3.75 -9.13 -9.71
C SER A 126 -4.37 -7.84 -10.24
N ARG A 127 -5.42 -7.31 -9.60
CA ARG A 127 -6.16 -6.11 -10.04
C ARG A 127 -5.61 -4.81 -9.46
N PHE A 128 -4.50 -4.87 -8.73
CA PHE A 128 -3.79 -3.69 -8.25
C PHE A 128 -2.52 -3.43 -9.06
N ALA A 129 -2.13 -2.16 -9.14
CA ALA A 129 -0.76 -1.77 -9.45
C ALA A 129 0.04 -1.58 -8.15
N TYR A 130 1.35 -1.78 -8.20
CA TYR A 130 2.24 -1.65 -7.04
C TYR A 130 3.29 -0.58 -7.34
N ASP A 131 3.35 0.48 -6.53
CA ASP A 131 4.34 1.55 -6.69
C ASP A 131 5.70 1.07 -6.15
N ARG A 132 6.69 0.90 -7.04
CA ARG A 132 8.09 0.55 -6.70
C ARG A 132 8.21 -0.56 -5.63
N PRO A 133 7.57 -1.74 -5.82
CA PRO A 133 7.54 -2.76 -4.79
C PRO A 133 8.93 -3.22 -4.39
N SER A 134 9.22 -3.18 -3.09
CA SER A 134 10.48 -3.68 -2.55
C SER A 134 10.68 -5.18 -2.81
N PRO A 135 11.92 -5.70 -2.76
CA PRO A 135 12.15 -7.15 -2.86
C PRO A 135 11.35 -7.97 -1.83
N LYS A 136 11.13 -7.42 -0.62
CA LYS A 136 10.27 -8.03 0.41
C LYS A 136 8.81 -8.12 -0.06
N LEU A 137 8.29 -7.07 -0.70
CA LEU A 137 6.93 -7.04 -1.22
C LEU A 137 6.75 -7.99 -2.42
N ILE A 138 7.68 -8.01 -3.37
CA ILE A 138 7.66 -8.97 -4.48
C ILE A 138 7.63 -10.41 -3.95
N ALA A 139 8.49 -10.75 -2.98
CA ALA A 139 8.50 -12.08 -2.37
C ALA A 139 7.18 -12.39 -1.62
N PHE A 140 6.58 -11.40 -0.97
CA PHE A 140 5.28 -11.52 -0.31
C PHE A 140 4.16 -11.83 -1.32
N LEU A 141 4.08 -11.06 -2.41
CA LEU A 141 3.05 -11.23 -3.45
C LEU A 141 3.19 -12.58 -4.17
N LYS A 142 4.42 -13.02 -4.45
CA LYS A 142 4.68 -14.36 -4.97
C LYS A 142 4.14 -15.45 -4.04
N LYS A 143 4.43 -15.35 -2.74
CA LYS A 143 4.04 -16.36 -1.74
C LYS A 143 2.53 -16.40 -1.49
N HIS A 144 1.90 -15.24 -1.37
CA HIS A 144 0.52 -15.14 -0.85
C HIS A 144 -0.52 -14.89 -1.95
N ALA A 145 -0.10 -14.41 -3.12
CA ALA A 145 -0.99 -14.08 -4.23
C ALA A 145 -0.60 -14.75 -5.57
N GLN A 146 0.49 -15.54 -5.61
CA GLN A 146 0.98 -16.21 -6.81
C GLN A 146 1.29 -15.26 -7.98
N LEU A 147 1.53 -13.98 -7.67
CA LEU A 147 1.91 -12.97 -8.66
C LEU A 147 3.42 -13.05 -8.93
N VAL A 148 3.79 -13.38 -10.16
CA VAL A 148 5.18 -13.65 -10.56
C VAL A 148 5.60 -12.89 -11.80
N ASP A 149 4.79 -12.94 -12.86
CA ASP A 149 5.15 -12.39 -14.15
C ASP A 149 4.62 -10.96 -14.30
N PHE A 150 5.51 -10.05 -14.68
CA PHE A 150 5.18 -8.67 -15.01
C PHE A 150 6.14 -8.15 -16.08
N PHE A 151 5.73 -7.07 -16.76
CA PHE A 151 6.57 -6.35 -17.72
C PHE A 151 7.11 -5.05 -17.08
N PRO A 152 8.44 -4.86 -16.98
CA PRO A 152 9.02 -3.68 -16.35
C PRO A 152 8.55 -2.37 -17.00
N GLN A 153 8.18 -1.39 -16.18
CA GLN A 153 7.68 -0.08 -16.62
C GLN A 153 8.67 1.04 -16.30
N PRO A 154 8.83 2.06 -17.16
CA PRO A 154 9.70 3.22 -16.87
C PRO A 154 9.29 4.03 -15.65
N ASN A 155 7.99 4.05 -15.32
CA ASN A 155 7.44 4.74 -14.15
C ASN A 155 7.71 3.98 -12.83
N ASN A 156 8.31 2.78 -12.89
CA ASN A 156 8.59 1.87 -11.78
C ASN A 156 7.37 1.31 -11.06
N PHE A 157 6.16 1.49 -11.59
CA PHE A 157 5.02 0.70 -11.17
C PHE A 157 5.16 -0.72 -11.69
N VAL A 158 4.70 -1.67 -10.88
CA VAL A 158 4.55 -3.07 -11.27
C VAL A 158 3.08 -3.38 -11.41
N VAL A 159 2.69 -3.76 -12.62
CA VAL A 159 1.39 -4.36 -12.94
C VAL A 159 1.68 -5.77 -13.42
N PHE A 160 1.18 -6.77 -12.70
CA PHE A 160 1.40 -8.17 -13.08
C PHE A 160 0.57 -8.54 -14.31
N ASP A 161 1.07 -9.48 -15.11
CA ASP A 161 0.43 -9.89 -16.36
C ASP A 161 -1.02 -10.38 -16.14
N ALA A 162 -1.28 -11.00 -14.98
CA ALA A 162 -2.60 -11.43 -14.55
C ALA A 162 -3.63 -10.29 -14.38
N TYR A 163 -3.20 -9.01 -14.44
CA TYR A 163 -4.11 -7.87 -14.48
C TYR A 163 -4.92 -7.85 -15.80
N PHE A 164 -4.32 -8.29 -16.90
CA PHE A 164 -4.87 -8.18 -18.26
C PHE A 164 -5.56 -9.45 -18.77
N GLN A 165 -5.73 -10.45 -17.89
CA GLN A 165 -6.38 -11.73 -18.20
C GLN A 165 -7.86 -11.72 -17.83
#